data_AF-A0AAI9K5W0-F1
#
_entry.id   AF-A0AAI9K5W0-F1
#
_cell.length_a   1.000
_cell.length_b   1.000
_cell.length_c   1.000
_cell.angle_alpha   90.00
_cell.angle_beta   90.00
_cell.angle_gamma   90.00
#
_symmetry.space_group_name_H-M   'P 1'
#
loop_
_entity.id
_entity.type
_entity.pdbx_description
1 polymer ?
#
loop_
_entity_poly.entity_id
_entity_poly.type
_entity_poly.pdbx_seq_one_letter_code
_entity_poly.pdbx_strand_id
1 'polypeptide(L)' 'MTEFEIDAAFNTICRPGQVVRILTKNGKEENVPVRVWKRWTIIKVYEHHVLMQSEKGYHESFSNTDIREMIRKGDIRWR' A
#
# COMPACT_ATOMS: atom_id res chain seq x y z
N MET A 1 -8.44 -14.70 -2.83
CA MET A 1 -6.98 -14.81 -2.65
C MET A 1 -6.75 -15.65 -1.40
N THR A 2 -5.92 -16.67 -1.49
CA THR A 2 -5.52 -17.54 -0.36
C THR A 2 -4.47 -16.82 0.51
N GLU A 3 -4.26 -17.27 1.75
CA GLU A 3 -3.18 -16.73 2.61
C GLU A 3 -1.80 -16.82 1.94
N PHE A 4 -1.53 -17.92 1.25
CA PHE A 4 -0.28 -18.11 0.51
C PHE A 4 -0.08 -17.06 -0.59
N GLU A 5 -1.12 -16.76 -1.37
CA GLU A 5 -1.07 -15.72 -2.40
C GLU A 5 -0.89 -14.32 -1.80
N ILE A 6 -1.50 -14.05 -0.64
CA ILE A 6 -1.34 -12.78 0.08
C ILE A 6 0.11 -12.62 0.55
N ASP A 7 0.70 -13.66 1.15
CA ASP A 7 2.09 -13.62 1.61
C ASP A 7 3.08 -13.52 0.43
N ALA A 8 2.82 -14.20 -0.69
CA ALA A 8 3.63 -14.07 -1.90
C ALA A 8 3.59 -12.63 -2.46
N ALA A 9 2.41 -12.02 -2.50
CA ALA A 9 2.24 -10.62 -2.88
C ALA A 9 2.94 -9.68 -1.88
N PHE A 10 2.76 -9.90 -0.58
CA PHE A 10 3.41 -9.12 0.48
C PHE A 10 4.94 -9.14 0.34
N ASN A 11 5.54 -10.33 0.20
CA ASN A 11 6.98 -10.49 0.02
C ASN A 11 7.52 -9.90 -1.30
N THR A 12 6.65 -9.76 -2.31
CA THR A 12 6.99 -9.09 -3.57
C THR A 12 6.95 -7.58 -3.41
N ILE A 13 5.93 -7.06 -2.74
CA ILE A 13 5.71 -5.63 -2.51
C ILE A 13 6.74 -5.06 -1.55
N CYS A 14 6.93 -5.71 -0.38
CA CYS A 14 7.70 -5.22 0.75
C CYS A 14 9.21 -5.35 0.53
N ARG A 15 9.73 -4.65 -0.49
CA ARG A 15 11.15 -4.57 -0.83
C ARG A 15 11.55 -3.10 -0.96
N PRO A 16 12.65 -2.65 -0.33
CA PRO A 16 13.16 -1.29 -0.53
C PRO A 16 13.35 -0.97 -2.02
N GLY A 17 12.90 0.21 -2.43
CA GLY A 17 12.89 0.66 -3.83
C GLY A 17 11.66 0.23 -4.63
N GLN A 18 10.85 -0.71 -4.14
CA GLN A 18 9.62 -1.10 -4.83
C GLN A 18 8.62 0.04 -4.85
N VAL A 19 7.98 0.23 -5.99
CA VAL A 19 6.91 1.21 -6.17
C VAL A 19 5.58 0.50 -6.22
N VAL A 20 4.61 1.00 -5.45
CA VAL A 20 3.23 0.52 -5.43
C VAL A 20 2.25 1.66 -5.60
N ARG A 21 1.02 1.33 -5.99
CA ARG A 21 -0.12 2.25 -5.98
C ARG A 21 -1.09 1.79 -4.91
N ILE A 22 -1.46 2.68 -4.01
CA ILE A 22 -2.43 2.42 -2.93
C ILE A 22 -3.68 3.24 -3.20
N LEU A 23 -4.84 2.61 -3.07
CA LEU A 23 -6.14 3.26 -3.20
C LEU A 23 -6.45 4.03 -1.91
N THR A 24 -6.42 5.35 -2.01
CA THR A 24 -6.64 6.25 -0.86
C THR A 24 -7.94 7.02 -1.01
N LYS A 25 -8.63 7.29 0.10
CA LYS A 25 -9.78 8.19 0.12
C LYS A 25 -9.28 9.62 -0.06
N ASN A 26 -9.82 10.35 -1.04
CA ASN A 26 -9.42 11.73 -1.35
C ASN A 26 -10.51 12.76 -1.00
N GLY A 27 -11.35 12.46 -0.01
CA GLY A 27 -12.49 13.29 0.38
C GLY A 27 -13.80 12.82 -0.25
N LYS A 28 -14.73 13.77 -0.45
CA LYS A 28 -16.03 13.56 -1.08
C LYS A 28 -16.21 14.59 -2.19
N GLU A 29 -16.66 14.15 -3.35
CA GLU A 29 -17.17 15.02 -4.42
C GLU A 29 -18.67 14.71 -4.51
N GLU A 30 -19.52 15.73 -4.35
CA GLU A 30 -20.99 15.56 -4.34
C GLU A 30 -21.51 14.45 -3.40
N ASN A 31 -20.92 14.33 -2.20
CA ASN A 31 -21.19 13.26 -1.21
C ASN A 31 -20.74 11.84 -1.60
N VAL A 32 -20.16 11.62 -2.78
CA VAL A 32 -19.57 10.35 -3.19
C VAL A 32 -18.11 10.27 -2.73
N PRO A 33 -17.70 9.22 -1.99
CA PRO A 33 -16.30 9.05 -1.61
C PRO A 33 -15.43 8.82 -2.86
N VAL A 34 -14.59 9.79 -3.19
CA VAL A 34 -13.65 9.65 -4.30
C VAL A 34 -12.44 8.86 -3.80
N ARG A 35 -12.16 7.73 -4.44
CA ARG A 35 -10.95 6.94 -4.17
C ARG A 35 -9.97 7.15 -5.32
N VAL A 36 -8.73 7.49 -4.98
CA VAL A 36 -7.66 7.73 -5.97
C VAL A 36 -6.46 6.85 -5.68
N TRP A 37 -5.87 6.33 -6.75
CA TRP A 37 -4.63 5.55 -6.69
C TRP A 37 -3.46 6.51 -6.54
N LYS A 38 -2.82 6.52 -5.37
CA LYS A 38 -1.59 7.28 -5.11
C LYS A 38 -0.38 6.37 -5.18
N ARG A 39 0.72 6.86 -5.74
CA ARG A 39 1.97 6.12 -5.83
C ARG A 39 2.79 6.28 -4.54
N TRP A 40 3.40 5.18 -4.12
CA TRP A 40 4.20 5.05 -2.92
C TRP A 40 5.47 4.26 -3.23
N THR A 41 6.59 4.71 -2.69
CA THR A 41 7.87 4.02 -2.79
C THR A 41 8.22 3.43 -1.44
N ILE A 42 8.55 2.14 -1.40
CA ILE A 42 8.97 1.48 -0.18
C ILE A 42 10.40 1.92 0.13
N ILE A 43 10.59 2.55 1.29
CA ILE A 43 11.89 3.07 1.72
C ILE A 43 12.59 2.05 2.62
N LYS A 44 11.86 1.51 3.60
CA LYS A 44 12.44 0.59 4.58
C LYS A 44 11.40 -0.37 5.13
N VAL A 45 11.80 -1.61 5.33
CA VAL A 45 10.98 -2.66 5.92
C VAL A 45 11.49 -2.92 7.34
N TYR A 46 10.58 -2.88 8.32
CA TYR A 46 10.83 -3.22 9.71
C TYR A 46 10.10 -4.51 10.05
N GLU A 47 10.35 -5.03 11.26
CA GLU A 47 9.75 -6.29 11.72
C GLU A 47 8.21 -6.27 11.68
N HIS A 48 7.58 -5.15 12.02
CA HIS A 48 6.12 -5.05 12.16
C HIS A 48 5.44 -4.07 11.20
N HIS A 49 6.22 -3.26 10.47
CA HIS A 49 5.67 -2.24 9.57
C HIS A 49 6.64 -1.91 8.44
N VAL A 50 6.13 -1.20 7.44
CA VAL A 50 6.89 -0.75 6.28
C VAL A 50 6.76 0.75 6.13
N LEU A 51 7.90 1.43 6.03
CA LEU A 51 7.98 2.86 5.76
C LEU A 51 7.91 3.10 4.26
N MET A 52 6.92 3.90 3.85
CA MET A 52 6.72 4.28 2.46
C MET A 52 6.80 5.80 2.30
N GLN A 53 7.27 6.24 1.14
CA GLN A 53 7.31 7.64 0.72
C GLN A 53 6.27 7.89 -0.35
N SER A 54 5.46 8.93 -0.17
CA SER A 54 4.55 9.40 -1.21
C SER A 54 5.29 10.17 -2.30
N GLU A 55 4.66 10.37 -3.45
CA GLU A 55 5.17 11.27 -4.51
C GLU A 55 5.40 12.72 -4.03
N LYS A 56 4.70 13.15 -2.97
CA LYS A 56 4.84 14.50 -2.40
C LYS A 56 5.96 14.60 -1.37
N GLY A 57 6.72 13.52 -1.15
CA GLY A 57 7.90 13.50 -0.30
C GLY A 57 7.64 13.20 1.18
N TYR A 58 6.38 13.22 1.65
CA TYR A 58 6.05 12.82 3.01
C TYR A 58 6.13 11.30 3.19
N HIS A 59 6.42 10.87 4.42
CA HIS A 59 6.56 9.46 4.79
C HIS A 59 5.39 8.98 5.63
N GLU A 60 5.01 7.72 5.45
CA GLU A 60 3.97 7.06 6.22
C GLU A 60 4.35 5.61 6.48
N SER A 61 4.02 5.11 7.67
CA SER A 61 4.26 3.72 8.07
C SER A 61 2.98 2.93 7.97
N PHE A 62 3.03 1.79 7.28
CA PHE A 62 1.91 0.86 7.16
C PHE A 62 2.25 -0.43 7.91
N SER A 63 1.37 -0.91 8.77
CA SER A 63 1.61 -2.18 9.46
C SER A 63 1.58 -3.35 8.47
N ASN A 64 2.25 -4.45 8.81
CA ASN A 64 2.22 -5.64 7.98
C ASN A 64 0.78 -6.17 7.78
N THR A 65 -0.07 -5.98 8.79
CA THR A 65 -1.49 -6.34 8.75
C THR A 65 -2.25 -5.46 7.77
N ASP A 66 -2.03 -4.13 7.79
CA ASP A 66 -2.68 -3.20 6.87
C ASP A 66 -2.34 -3.55 5.41
N ILE A 67 -1.06 -3.85 5.14
CA ILE A 67 -0.61 -4.20 3.78
C ILE A 67 -1.28 -5.49 3.31
N ARG A 68 -1.35 -6.52 4.15
CA ARG A 68 -2.04 -7.77 3.81
C ARG A 68 -3.53 -7.56 3.55
N GLU A 69 -4.19 -6.74 4.35
CA GLU A 69 -5.59 -6.37 4.14
C GLU A 69 -5.79 -5.57 2.85
N MET A 70 -4.87 -4.66 2.51
CA MET A 70 -4.90 -3.94 1.24
C MET A 70 -4.70 -4.88 0.05
N ILE A 71 -3.81 -5.87 0.14
CA ILE A 71 -3.64 -6.92 -0.88
C ILE A 71 -4.94 -7.72 -1.04
N ARG A 72 -5.52 -8.17 0.06
CA ARG A 72 -6.76 -8.95 0.08
C ARG A 72 -7.92 -8.20 -0.56
N LYS A 73 -8.04 -6.89 -0.30
CA LYS A 73 -9.10 -6.02 -0.86
C LYS A 73 -8.80 -5.55 -2.28
N GLY A 74 -7.59 -5.75 -2.77
CA GLY A 74 -7.14 -5.19 -4.05
C GLY A 74 -6.96 -3.68 -4.01
N ASP A 75 -6.73 -3.10 -2.82
CA ASP A 75 -6.47 -1.67 -2.59
C ASP A 75 -4.97 -1.30 -2.76
N ILE A 76 -4.13 -2.28 -3.13
CA ILE A 76 -2.72 -2.08 -3.49
C ILE A 76 -2.38 -2.78 -4.81
N ARG A 77 -1.59 -2.13 -5.66
CA ARG A 77 -1.12 -2.64 -6.96
C ARG A 77 0.38 -2.39 -7.11
N TRP A 78 1.12 -3.35 -7.66
CA TRP A 78 2.58 -3.31 -7.78
C TRP A 78 3.10 -3.84 -9.12
N ARG A 79 2.18 -4.04 -10.07
CA ARG A 79 2.43 -4.31 -11.49
C ARG A 79 1.92 -3.12 -12.30
#